data_AF-A0A350QR72-F1
#
_entry.id   AF-A0A350QR72-F1
#
_cell.length_a   1.000
_cell.length_b   1.000
_cell.length_c   1.000
_cell.angle_alpha   90.00
_cell.angle_beta   90.00
_cell.angle_gamma   90.00
#
_symmetry.space_group_name_H-M   'P 1'
#
loop_
_entity.id
_entity.type
_entity.pdbx_description
1 polymer ?
#
loop_
_entity_poly.entity_id
_entity_poly.type
_entity_poly.pdbx_seq_one_letter_code
_entity_poly.pdbx_strand_id
1 'polypeptide(L)'
;LNDDKPYDRMILEQIAGDELPERDAETVAATGMHRLGLWDDEPTDRRQALADDLDSIVDTTIRATLGISIGCARCHDHKADP
;
A
#
# COMPACT_ATOMS: atom_id res chain seq x y z
N LEU A 1 22.65 2.78 8.28
CA LEU A 1 21.30 3.29 7.93
C LEU A 1 20.36 2.11 8.11
N ASN A 2 19.30 2.20 8.92
CA ASN A 2 18.38 1.09 9.23
C ASN A 2 19.05 -0.24 9.68
N ASP A 3 20.21 -0.17 10.35
CA ASP A 3 21.03 -1.33 10.73
C ASP A 3 21.28 -2.36 9.60
N ASP A 4 21.30 -1.88 8.35
CA ASP A 4 21.41 -2.70 7.14
C ASP A 4 20.36 -3.82 7.08
N LYS A 5 19.12 -3.53 7.54
CA LYS A 5 17.97 -4.42 7.42
C LYS A 5 17.86 -4.95 5.98
N PRO A 6 17.79 -6.28 5.77
CA PRO A 6 17.63 -6.86 4.45
C PRO A 6 16.43 -6.24 3.71
N TYR A 7 16.60 -5.94 2.42
CA TYR A 7 15.59 -5.24 1.64
C TYR A 7 14.26 -5.99 1.58
N ASP A 8 14.31 -7.32 1.44
CA ASP A 8 13.13 -8.19 1.50
C ASP A 8 12.41 -8.10 2.85
N ARG A 9 13.17 -8.05 3.95
CA ARG A 9 12.59 -7.86 5.29
C ARG A 9 11.95 -6.47 5.43
N MET A 10 12.62 -5.42 4.96
CA MET A 10 12.09 -4.05 4.98
C MET A 10 10.76 -3.96 4.22
N ILE A 11 10.68 -4.54 3.01
CA ILE A 11 9.47 -4.52 2.18
C ILE A 11 8.35 -5.35 2.84
N LEU A 12 8.69 -6.52 3.41
CA LEU A 12 7.73 -7.35 4.14
C LEU A 12 7.08 -6.59 5.30
N GLU A 13 7.89 -5.88 6.11
CA GLU A 13 7.39 -5.09 7.23
C GLU A 13 6.51 -3.90 6.79
N GLN A 14 6.85 -3.26 5.66
CA GLN A 14 6.03 -2.19 5.09
C GLN A 14 4.66 -2.69 4.60
N ILE A 15 4.61 -3.89 4.02
CA ILE A 15 3.38 -4.46 3.48
C ILE A 15 2.51 -5.10 4.56
N ALA A 16 3.11 -5.81 5.52
CA ALA A 16 2.43 -6.72 6.45
C ALA A 16 3.11 -6.85 7.82
N GLY A 17 3.80 -5.81 8.29
CA GLY A 17 4.54 -5.84 9.56
C GLY A 17 3.69 -6.06 10.82
N ASP A 18 2.39 -5.77 10.78
CA ASP A 18 1.41 -6.03 11.82
C ASP A 18 0.91 -7.49 11.85
N GLU A 19 1.11 -8.24 10.77
CA GLU A 19 0.76 -9.66 10.62
C GLU A 19 1.93 -10.61 10.92
N LEU A 20 3.12 -10.08 11.25
CA LEU A 20 4.29 -10.90 11.55
C LEU A 20 4.15 -11.64 12.89
N PRO A 21 4.55 -12.93 12.98
CA PRO A 21 4.51 -13.70 14.23
C PRO A 21 5.30 -13.03 15.37
N GLU A 22 6.42 -12.40 15.02
CA GLU A 22 7.33 -11.68 15.92
C GLU A 22 7.13 -10.15 15.91
N ARG A 23 5.93 -9.67 15.55
CA ARG A 23 5.67 -8.23 15.43
C ARG A 23 6.04 -7.45 16.69
N ASP A 24 6.57 -6.26 16.48
CA ASP A 24 6.87 -5.29 17.52
C ASP A 24 6.38 -3.90 17.13
N ALA A 25 6.73 -2.88 17.92
CA ALA A 25 6.30 -1.51 17.63
C ALA A 25 6.87 -0.98 16.31
N GLU A 26 8.06 -1.41 15.91
CA GLU A 26 8.70 -0.98 14.66
C GLU A 26 8.03 -1.64 13.45
N THR A 27 7.78 -2.95 13.50
CA THR A 27 7.12 -3.64 12.38
C THR A 27 5.67 -3.17 12.20
N VAL A 28 4.95 -2.93 13.29
CA VAL A 28 3.59 -2.35 13.23
C VAL A 28 3.62 -0.93 12.67
N ALA A 29 4.59 -0.10 13.10
CA ALA A 29 4.75 1.25 12.55
C ALA A 29 5.09 1.23 11.05
N ALA A 30 5.85 0.24 10.58
CA ALA A 30 6.19 0.07 9.17
C ALA A 30 4.94 -0.15 8.29
N THR A 31 3.93 -0.88 8.79
CA THR A 31 2.63 -1.06 8.10
C THR A 31 1.86 0.26 7.93
N GLY A 32 2.24 1.30 8.67
CA GLY A 32 1.75 2.66 8.52
C GLY A 32 1.94 3.24 7.12
N MET A 33 2.77 2.64 6.25
CA MET A 33 2.86 2.97 4.82
C MET A 33 1.49 3.11 4.15
N HIS A 34 0.56 2.19 4.44
CA HIS A 34 -0.79 2.19 3.87
C HIS A 34 -1.66 3.36 4.33
N ARG A 35 -1.22 4.11 5.36
CA ARG A 35 -1.96 5.24 5.94
C ARG A 35 -1.43 6.61 5.51
N LEU A 36 -0.29 6.66 4.81
CA LEU A 36 0.36 7.91 4.38
C LEU A 36 -0.28 8.55 3.13
N GLY A 37 -1.34 7.94 2.58
CA GLY A 37 -2.12 8.47 1.47
C GLY A 37 -2.98 9.68 1.86
N LEU A 38 -3.67 10.23 0.85
CA LEU A 38 -4.69 11.24 1.09
C LEU A 38 -5.81 10.65 1.95
N TRP A 39 -6.35 11.47 2.85
CA TRP A 39 -7.49 11.09 3.68
C TRP A 39 -8.51 12.20 3.62
N ASP A 40 -9.69 11.87 3.11
CA ASP A 40 -10.85 12.75 3.12
C ASP A 40 -11.60 12.54 4.45
N ASP A 41 -11.58 13.55 5.32
CA ASP A 41 -12.27 13.51 6.61
C ASP A 41 -13.76 13.89 6.51
N GLU A 42 -14.20 14.46 5.39
CA GLU A 42 -15.58 14.86 5.13
C GLU A 42 -16.06 14.44 3.73
N PRO A 43 -16.01 13.14 3.38
CA PRO A 43 -16.31 12.69 2.03
C PRO A 43 -17.77 12.87 1.67
N THR A 44 -18.00 13.44 0.49
CA THR A 44 -19.35 13.59 -0.08
C THR A 44 -20.00 12.23 -0.34
N ASP A 45 -19.23 11.26 -0.84
CA ASP A 45 -19.62 9.85 -0.96
C ASP A 45 -18.57 8.96 -0.29
N ARG A 46 -18.96 8.36 0.85
CA ARG A 46 -18.09 7.49 1.65
C ARG A 46 -17.65 6.23 0.91
N ARG A 47 -18.46 5.69 0.01
CA ARG A 47 -18.11 4.47 -0.73
C ARG A 47 -17.07 4.79 -1.80
N GLN A 48 -17.24 5.92 -2.47
CA GLN A 48 -16.26 6.39 -3.46
C GLN A 48 -14.93 6.70 -2.78
N ALA A 49 -14.95 7.43 -1.65
CA ALA A 49 -13.73 7.74 -0.89
C ALA A 49 -12.99 6.47 -0.45
N LEU A 50 -13.70 5.47 0.09
CA LEU A 50 -13.08 4.19 0.45
C LEU A 50 -12.48 3.48 -0.78
N ALA A 51 -13.16 3.51 -1.92
CA ALA A 51 -12.64 2.91 -3.15
C ALA A 51 -11.37 3.63 -3.65
N ASP A 52 -11.33 4.96 -3.54
CA ASP A 52 -10.17 5.78 -3.90
C ASP A 52 -8.98 5.55 -2.96
N ASP A 53 -9.23 5.41 -1.65
CA ASP A 53 -8.21 5.07 -0.66
C ASP A 53 -7.58 3.70 -0.96
N LEU A 54 -8.42 2.69 -1.22
CA LEU A 54 -7.96 1.33 -1.54
C LEU A 54 -7.20 1.29 -2.86
N ASP A 55 -7.66 1.99 -3.89
CA ASP A 55 -6.97 2.12 -5.18
C ASP A 55 -5.59 2.78 -5.01
N SER A 56 -5.51 3.85 -4.20
CA SER A 56 -4.25 4.54 -3.89
C SER A 56 -3.25 3.64 -3.17
N ILE A 57 -3.71 2.85 -2.20
CA ILE A 57 -2.88 1.86 -1.49
C ILE A 57 -2.32 0.83 -2.47
N VAL A 58 -3.15 0.28 -3.35
CA VAL A 58 -2.75 -0.73 -4.34
C VAL A 58 -1.75 -0.15 -5.34
N ASP A 59 -2.02 1.00 -5.95
CA ASP A 59 -1.14 1.65 -6.93
C ASP A 59 0.22 2.04 -6.30
N THR A 60 0.20 2.63 -5.10
CA THR A 60 1.42 3.02 -4.39
C THR A 60 2.27 1.80 -4.03
N THR A 61 1.66 0.75 -3.47
CA THR A 61 2.36 -0.48 -3.11
C THR A 61 3.02 -1.13 -4.32
N ILE A 62 2.29 -1.27 -5.43
CA ILE A 62 2.81 -1.91 -6.65
C ILE A 62 3.92 -1.07 -7.28
N ARG A 63 3.77 0.26 -7.37
CA ARG A 63 4.83 1.12 -7.92
C ARG A 63 6.08 1.11 -7.07
N ALA A 64 5.94 1.19 -5.75
CA ALA A 64 7.07 1.25 -4.83
C ALA A 64 7.86 -0.06 -4.75
N THR A 65 7.18 -1.21 -4.88
CA THR A 65 7.79 -2.53 -4.63
C THR A 65 8.10 -3.31 -5.91
N LEU A 66 7.25 -3.19 -6.95
CA LEU A 66 7.40 -3.93 -8.21
C LEU A 66 7.95 -3.06 -9.35
N GLY A 67 7.97 -1.73 -9.19
CA GLY A 67 8.48 -0.81 -10.21
C GLY A 67 7.62 -0.74 -11.48
N ILE A 68 6.37 -1.19 -11.41
CA ILE A 68 5.40 -1.17 -12.53
C ILE A 68 4.15 -0.40 -12.14
N SER A 69 3.33 0.00 -13.12
CA SER A 69 2.00 0.57 -12.89
C SER A 69 0.91 -0.48 -13.09
N ILE A 70 -0.19 -0.35 -12.34
CA ILE A 70 -1.40 -1.16 -12.53
C ILE A 70 -2.68 -0.30 -12.61
N GLY A 71 -2.59 1.03 -12.62
CA GLY A 71 -3.76 1.91 -12.57
C GLY A 71 -4.82 1.69 -13.65
N CYS A 72 -4.49 1.08 -14.80
CA CYS A 72 -5.49 0.68 -15.80
C CYS A 72 -6.51 -0.33 -15.24
N ALA A 73 -6.10 -1.18 -14.30
CA ALA A 73 -6.93 -2.21 -13.71
C ALA A 73 -8.08 -1.66 -12.84
N ARG A 74 -8.02 -0.37 -12.50
CA ARG A 74 -9.12 0.34 -11.82
C ARG A 74 -10.42 0.30 -12.62
N CYS A 75 -10.31 0.35 -13.94
CA CYS A 75 -11.45 0.44 -14.84
C CYS A 75 -11.52 -0.70 -15.88
N HIS A 76 -10.45 -1.49 -16.02
CA HIS A 76 -10.33 -2.52 -17.05
C HIS A 76 -9.83 -3.84 -16.47
N ASP A 77 -10.36 -4.96 -16.97
CA ASP A 77 -10.04 -6.28 -16.44
C ASP A 77 -8.68 -6.83 -16.93
N HIS A 78 -7.97 -6.16 -17.86
CA HIS A 78 -6.65 -6.58 -18.35
C HIS A 78 -5.73 -5.41 -18.74
N LYS A 79 -4.41 -5.60 -18.52
CA LYS A 79 -3.30 -4.69 -18.91
C LYS A 79 -3.17 -4.41 -20.42
N ALA A 80 -3.91 -5.10 -21.29
CA ALA A 80 -3.57 -5.20 -22.72
C ALA A 80 -4.73 -4.94 -23.69
N ASP A 81 -5.94 -4.63 -23.25
CA ASP A 81 -7.05 -4.38 -24.19
C ASP A 81 -8.16 -3.54 -23.54
N PRO A 82 -8.95 -2.79 -24.33
CA PRO A 82 -10.35 -3.13 -24.51
C PRO A 82 -10.55 -4.34 -25.42
#